data_AF-A0A941CA16-F1
#
_entry.id   AF-A0A941CA16-F1
#
_cell.length_a   1.000
_cell.length_b   1.000
_cell.length_c   1.000
_cell.angle_alpha   90.00
_cell.angle_beta   90.00
_cell.angle_gamma   90.00
#
_symmetry.space_group_name_H-M   'P 1'
#
loop_
_entity.id
_entity.type
_entity.pdbx_description
1 polymer ?
#
loop_
_entity_poly.entity_id
_entity_poly.type
_entity_poly.pdbx_seq_one_letter_code
_entity_poly.pdbx_strand_id
1 'polypeptide(L)' 'MYKTIKNDNLVKNEEIEGVYRLIEKNMDCTKKVIKHIDVLIENRLYPESAFKSLTSLRNVCAINVMNLLKAAG' A
#
# COMPACT_ATOMS: atom_id res chain seq x y z
N MET A 1 -13.80 46.21 -3.65
CA MET A 1 -13.46 45.05 -2.80
C MET A 1 -13.76 43.79 -3.60
N TYR A 2 -12.76 43.24 -4.31
CA TYR A 2 -12.96 42.03 -5.11
C TYR A 2 -12.97 40.82 -4.17
N LYS A 3 -14.13 40.19 -4.06
CA LYS A 3 -14.30 38.94 -3.30
C LYS A 3 -13.66 37.84 -4.13
N THR A 4 -12.47 37.39 -3.73
CA THR A 4 -11.77 36.27 -4.36
C THR A 4 -12.64 35.03 -4.21
N ILE A 5 -13.29 34.61 -5.29
CA ILE A 5 -13.94 33.30 -5.37
C ILE A 5 -12.78 32.30 -5.34
N LYS A 6 -12.50 31.73 -4.16
CA LYS A 6 -11.58 30.60 -4.05
C LYS A 6 -12.16 29.49 -4.91
N ASN A 7 -11.42 29.15 -5.94
CA ASN A 7 -11.77 28.19 -6.97
C ASN A 7 -11.87 26.80 -6.32
N ASP A 8 -13.09 26.32 -6.04
CA ASP A 8 -13.33 24.99 -5.45
C ASP A 8 -12.67 23.85 -6.24
N ASN A 9 -12.34 24.07 -7.51
CA ASN A 9 -11.62 23.12 -8.35
C ASN A 9 -10.14 22.94 -7.94
N LEU A 10 -9.52 23.92 -7.28
CA LEU A 10 -8.14 23.83 -6.79
C LEU A 10 -8.04 22.93 -5.56
N VAL A 11 -9.01 23.03 -4.64
CA VAL A 11 -9.09 22.20 -3.43
C VAL A 11 -9.33 20.73 -3.77
N LYS A 12 -10.22 20.45 -4.74
CA LYS A 12 -10.47 19.09 -5.21
C LYS A 12 -9.22 18.41 -5.79
N ASN A 13 -8.33 19.17 -6.42
CA ASN A 13 -7.13 18.61 -7.04
C ASN A 13 -6.08 18.22 -5.97
N GLU A 14 -5.93 19.02 -4.91
CA GLU A 14 -5.05 18.70 -3.77
C GLU A 14 -5.55 17.49 -2.97
N GLU A 15 -6.87 17.36 -2.79
CA GLU A 15 -7.46 16.19 -2.11
C GLU A 15 -7.24 14.90 -2.89
N ILE A 16 -7.43 14.92 -4.22
CA ILE A 16 -7.17 13.79 -5.10
C ILE A 16 -5.69 13.41 -5.06
N GLU A 17 -4.78 14.38 -5.15
CA GLU A 17 -3.35 14.13 -5.04
C GLU A 17 -2.98 13.54 -3.67
N GLY A 18 -3.64 13.99 -2.61
CA GLY A 18 -3.50 13.42 -1.26
C GLY A 18 -3.90 11.94 -1.20
N VAL A 19 -4.99 11.55 -1.88
CA VAL A 19 -5.42 10.15 -1.99
C VAL A 19 -4.39 9.32 -2.74
N TYR A 20 -3.85 9.81 -3.87
CA TYR A 20 -2.79 9.10 -4.60
C TYR A 20 -1.53 8.88 -3.76
N ARG A 21 -1.08 9.90 -3.02
CA ARG A 21 0.07 9.77 -2.10
C ARG A 21 -0.19 8.74 -0.99
N LEU A 22 -1.41 8.65 -0.48
CA LEU A 22 -1.78 7.64 0.50
C LEU A 22 -1.77 6.22 -0.10
N ILE A 23 -2.28 6.06 -1.32
CA ILE A 23 -2.24 4.79 -2.05
C ILE A 23 -0.79 4.34 -2.28
N GLU A 24 0.08 5.25 -2.73
CA GLU A 24 1.50 4.97 -2.94
C GLU A 24 2.20 4.56 -1.63
N LYS A 25 1.99 5.33 -0.55
CA LYS A 25 2.55 5.01 0.77
C LYS A 25 2.09 3.65 1.30
N ASN A 26 0.81 3.31 1.10
CA ASN A 26 0.26 2.02 1.50
C ASN A 26 0.84 0.87 0.66
N MET A 27 1.02 1.08 -0.64
CA MET A 27 1.67 0.11 -1.52
C MET A 27 3.12 -0.15 -1.07
N ASP A 28 3.89 0.89 -0.78
CA ASP A 28 5.27 0.78 -0.34
C ASP A 28 5.40 0.12 1.03
N CYS A 29 4.50 0.43 1.96
CA CYS A 29 4.42 -0.26 3.24
C CYS A 29 4.16 -1.76 3.03
N THR A 30 3.22 -2.12 2.16
CA THR A 30 2.88 -3.51 1.87
C THR A 30 4.05 -4.26 1.24
N LYS A 31 4.80 -3.63 0.32
CA LYS A 31 6.04 -4.20 -0.26
C LYS A 31 7.12 -4.46 0.80
N LYS A 32 7.28 -3.55 1.78
CA LYS A 32 8.22 -3.75 2.90
C LYS A 32 7.83 -4.93 3.77
N VAL A 33 6.53 -5.09 4.06
CA VAL A 33 6.02 -6.25 4.82
C VAL A 33 6.33 -7.56 4.07
N ILE A 34 6.09 -7.61 2.76
CA ILE A 34 6.46 -8.78 1.93
C ILE A 34 7.95 -9.10 2.08
N LYS A 35 8.83 -8.09 1.94
CA LYS A 35 10.27 -8.28 2.08
C LYS A 35 10.67 -8.85 3.46
N HIS A 36 10.04 -8.39 4.53
CA HIS A 36 10.30 -8.94 5.87
C HIS A 36 9.81 -10.39 5.98
N ILE A 37 8.65 -10.71 5.43
CA ILE A 37 8.14 -12.09 5.41
C ILE A 37 9.07 -13.00 4.60
N ASP A 38 9.57 -12.55 3.45
CA ASP A 38 10.51 -13.32 2.62
C ASP A 38 11.79 -13.64 3.40
N VAL A 39 12.35 -12.67 4.15
CA VAL A 39 13.51 -12.91 5.03
C VAL A 39 13.19 -13.93 6.14
N LEU A 40 12.00 -13.87 6.75
CA LEU A 40 11.60 -14.84 7.77
C LEU A 40 11.46 -16.26 7.19
N ILE A 41 10.92 -16.37 5.98
CA ILE A 41 10.77 -17.62 5.23
C ILE A 41 12.14 -18.20 4.85
N GLU A 42 13.06 -17.38 4.33
CA GLU A 42 14.41 -17.78 3.91
C GLU A 42 15.25 -18.32 5.06
N ASN A 43 15.11 -17.75 6.26
CA ASN A 43 15.84 -18.21 7.44
C ASN A 43 15.45 -19.63 7.89
N ARG A 44 14.29 -20.17 7.48
CA ARG A 44 13.81 -21.55 7.78
C ARG A 44 13.89 -22.00 9.25
N LEU A 45 13.94 -21.06 10.20
CA LEU A 45 14.00 -21.35 11.63
C LEU A 45 12.63 -21.64 12.26
N TYR A 46 11.57 -21.51 11.47
CA TYR A 46 10.19 -21.57 11.97
C TYR A 46 9.57 -22.96 11.75
N PRO A 47 8.68 -23.41 12.65
CA PRO A 47 7.91 -24.62 12.44
C PRO A 47 7.03 -24.50 11.19
N GLU A 48 6.71 -25.63 10.57
CA GLU A 48 5.91 -25.72 9.33
C GLU A 48 4.58 -24.94 9.40
N SER A 49 3.93 -24.94 10.57
CA SER A 49 2.70 -24.15 10.81
C SER A 49 2.93 -22.65 10.63
N ALA A 50 4.02 -22.12 11.18
CA ALA A 50 4.39 -20.72 11.04
C ALA A 50 4.80 -20.39 9.58
N PHE A 51 5.47 -21.32 8.89
CA PHE A 51 5.81 -21.15 7.48
C PHE A 51 4.55 -21.01 6.59
N LYS A 52 3.52 -21.83 6.83
CA LYS A 52 2.21 -21.73 6.15
C LYS A 52 1.50 -20.41 6.43
N SER A 53 1.52 -19.96 7.69
CA SER A 53 0.95 -18.66 8.07
C SER A 53 1.69 -17.49 7.40
N LEU A 54 3.02 -17.51 7.40
CA LEU A 54 3.84 -16.48 6.74
C LEU A 54 3.61 -16.46 5.23
N THR A 55 3.56 -17.63 4.58
CA THR A 55 3.27 -17.74 3.14
C THR A 55 1.87 -17.19 2.82
N SER A 56 0.88 -17.53 3.64
CA SER A 56 -0.49 -17.00 3.48
C SER A 56 -0.53 -15.48 3.61
N LEU A 57 0.15 -14.93 4.63
CA LEU A 57 0.23 -13.49 4.85
C LEU A 57 0.93 -12.78 3.69
N ARG A 58 2.04 -13.33 3.20
CA ARG A 58 2.76 -12.83 2.01
C ARG A 58 1.82 -12.72 0.81
N ASN A 59 1.02 -13.77 0.56
CA ASN A 59 0.10 -13.81 -0.57
C ASN A 59 -1.01 -12.76 -0.45
N VAL A 60 -1.56 -12.56 0.75
CA VAL A 60 -2.53 -11.47 1.01
C VAL A 60 -1.91 -10.10 0.73
N CYS A 61 -0.68 -9.87 1.20
CA CYS A 61 0.03 -8.63 0.90
C CYS A 61 0.28 -8.44 -0.60
N ALA A 62 0.63 -9.51 -1.33
CA ALA A 62 0.82 -9.44 -2.78
C ALA A 62 -0.48 -9.07 -3.51
N ILE A 63 -1.61 -9.65 -3.12
CA ILE A 63 -2.94 -9.30 -3.64
C ILE A 63 -3.25 -7.83 -3.35
N ASN A 64 -2.96 -7.34 -2.15
CA ASN A 64 -3.18 -5.92 -1.81
C ASN A 64 -2.35 -4.98 -2.68
N VAL A 65 -1.08 -5.30 -2.96
CA VAL A 65 -0.26 -4.50 -3.90
C VAL A 65 -0.87 -4.51 -5.30
N MET A 66 -1.31 -5.67 -5.80
CA MET A 66 -1.95 -5.75 -7.12
C MET A 66 -3.24 -4.94 -7.20
N ASN A 67 -4.05 -4.96 -6.15
CA ASN A 67 -5.30 -4.19 -6.09
C ASN A 67 -5.04 -2.69 -6.02
N LEU A 68 -4.03 -2.26 -5.25
CA LEU A 68 -3.64 -0.84 -5.18
C LEU A 68 -3.06 -0.35 -6.53
N LEU A 69 -2.27 -1.16 -7.22
CA LEU A 69 -1.78 -0.85 -8.57
C LEU A 69 -2.91 -0.66 -9.57
N LYS A 70 -3.94 -1.51 -9.51
CA LYS A 70 -5.16 -1.38 -10.35
C LYS A 70 -6.00 -0.16 -10.01
N ALA A 71 -5.94 0.34 -8.77
CA ALA A 71 -6.67 1.54 -8.36
C ALA A 71 -5.89 2.83 -8.66
N ALA A 72 -4.57 2.74 -8.82
CA ALA A 72 -3.68 3.88 -9.07
C ALA A 72 -3.47 4.18 -10.57
N GLY A 73 -3.80 3.24 -11.47
CA GLY A 73 -3.76 3.39 -12.93
C GLY A 73 -5.14 3.31 -13.55
#